data_AF-A0A534VJK8-F1
#
_entry.id   AF-A0A534VJK8-F1
#
_cell.length_a   1.000
_cell.length_b   1.000
_cell.length_c   1.000
_cell.angle_alpha   90.00
_cell.angle_beta   90.00
_cell.angle_gamma   90.00
#
_symmetry.space_group_name_H-M   'P 1'
#
loop_
_entity.id
_entity.type
_entity.pdbx_description
1 polymer ?
#
loop_
_entity_poly.entity_id
_entity_poly.type
_entity_poly.pdbx_seq_one_letter_code
_entity_poly.pdbx_strand_id
1 'polypeptide(L)' 'MTATGAYEDTLAYLTGLEVSAGWDLKLERMRAALERRGHPEARFPAIHVAGTNGKGSAAAMLD' A
#
# COMPACT_ATOMS: atom_id res chain seq x y z
N MET A 1 14.98 17.01 -12.26
CA MET A 1 13.67 16.37 -12.12
C MET A 1 12.90 17.15 -11.06
N THR A 2 11.87 17.91 -11.44
CA THR A 2 11.03 18.61 -10.45
C THR A 2 10.24 17.58 -9.66
N ALA A 3 9.92 17.87 -8.39
CA ALA A 3 9.21 16.94 -7.51
C ALA A 3 7.87 16.46 -8.12
N THR A 4 7.20 17.34 -8.89
CA THR A 4 5.97 17.01 -9.63
C THR A 4 6.20 15.95 -10.70
N GLY A 5 7.26 16.06 -11.50
CA GLY A 5 7.57 15.07 -12.55
C GLY A 5 7.86 13.69 -11.97
N ALA A 6 8.64 13.62 -10.89
CA ALA A 6 8.94 12.36 -10.21
C ALA A 6 7.68 11.66 -9.63
N TYR A 7 6.73 12.45 -9.12
CA TYR A 7 5.47 11.93 -8.60
C TYR A 7 4.60 11.35 -9.72
N GLU A 8 4.44 12.09 -10.82
CA GLU A 8 3.64 11.61 -11.96
C GLU A 8 4.25 10.36 -12.60
N ASP A 9 5.57 10.32 -12.76
CA ASP A 9 6.27 9.14 -13.28
C ASP A 9 6.04 7.90 -12.38
N THR A 10 6.05 8.11 -11.05
CA THR A 10 5.77 7.03 -10.09
C THR A 10 4.33 6.54 -10.21
N LEU A 11 3.35 7.44 -10.35
CA LEU A 11 1.96 7.06 -10.56
C LEU A 11 1.76 6.29 -11.88
N ALA A 12 2.41 6.73 -12.96
CA ALA A 12 2.35 6.05 -14.25
C ALA A 12 2.94 4.63 -14.15
N TYR A 13 4.07 4.47 -13.46
CA TYR A 13 4.66 3.16 -13.20
C TYR A 13 3.72 2.24 -12.40
N LEU A 14 3.17 2.73 -11.27
CA LEU A 14 2.31 1.93 -10.40
C LEU A 14 1.00 1.50 -11.07
N THR A 15 0.36 2.41 -11.81
CA THR A 15 -0.88 2.11 -12.55
C THR A 15 -0.62 1.14 -13.72
N GLY A 16 0.55 1.23 -14.36
CA GLY A 16 0.98 0.25 -15.38
C GLY A 16 1.16 -1.17 -14.83
N LEU A 17 1.52 -1.33 -13.54
CA LEU A 17 1.61 -2.64 -12.90
C LEU A 17 0.25 -3.32 -12.77
N GLU A 18 -0.82 -2.55 -12.55
CA GLU A 18 -2.17 -3.11 -12.45
C GLU A 18 -2.60 -3.78 -13.76
N VAL A 19 -2.31 -3.13 -14.90
CA VAL A 19 -2.63 -3.65 -16.23
C VAL A 19 -1.77 -4.86 -16.60
N SER A 20 -0.47 -4.81 -16.28
CA SER A 20 0.49 -5.82 -16.72
C SER A 20 0.56 -7.06 -15.82
N ALA A 21 0.39 -6.89 -14.50
CA ALA A 21 0.50 -7.96 -13.52
C ALA A 21 -0.84 -8.41 -12.93
N GLY A 22 -1.90 -7.60 -13.05
CA GLY A 22 -3.22 -7.90 -12.48
C GLY A 22 -3.25 -7.91 -10.95
N TRP A 23 -4.39 -8.36 -10.40
CA TRP A 23 -4.65 -8.42 -8.97
C TRP A 23 -4.39 -9.83 -8.44
N ASP A 24 -3.40 -9.99 -7.57
CA ASP A 24 -3.20 -11.20 -6.76
C ASP A 24 -3.39 -10.85 -5.28
N LEU A 25 -4.51 -11.35 -4.73
CA LEU A 25 -4.98 -11.08 -3.37
C LEU A 25 -4.31 -11.95 -2.31
N LYS A 26 -3.38 -12.82 -2.69
CA LYS A 26 -2.62 -13.62 -1.73
C LYS A 26 -1.49 -12.79 -1.09
N LEU A 27 -0.92 -13.30 -0.01
CA LEU A 27 0.00 -12.53 0.84
C LEU A 27 1.47 -12.88 0.61
N GLU A 28 1.81 -13.86 -0.21
CA GLU A 28 3.19 -14.35 -0.36
C GLU A 28 4.12 -13.25 -0.91
N ARG A 29 3.67 -12.49 -1.91
CA ARG A 29 4.44 -11.37 -2.48
C ARG A 29 4.71 -10.29 -1.44
N MET A 30 3.71 -9.94 -0.64
CA MET A 30 3.83 -8.93 0.41
C MET A 30 4.73 -9.41 1.55
N ARG A 31 4.55 -10.64 2.04
CA ARG A 31 5.39 -11.24 3.09
C ARG A 31 6.87 -11.25 2.69
N ALA A 32 7.18 -11.67 1.46
CA ALA A 32 8.56 -11.67 0.95
C ALA A 32 9.14 -10.24 0.86
N ALA A 33 8.33 -9.23 0.55
CA ALA A 33 8.77 -7.84 0.54
C ALA A 33 9.06 -7.30 1.95
N LEU A 34 8.21 -7.61 2.93
CA LEU A 34 8.38 -7.20 4.33
C LEU A 34 9.60 -7.88 4.97
N GLU A 35 9.83 -9.16 4.70
CA GLU A 35 11.01 -9.91 5.16
C GLU A 35 12.31 -9.24 4.66
N ARG A 36 12.39 -8.91 3.36
CA ARG A 36 13.54 -8.18 2.78
C ARG A 36 13.77 -6.79 3.41
N ARG A 37 12.77 -6.23 4.09
CA ARG A 37 12.84 -4.92 4.75
C ARG A 37 12.95 -5.02 6.27
N GLY A 38 13.08 -6.23 6.82
CA GLY A 38 13.23 -6.45 8.25
C GLY A 38 11.98 -6.05 9.04
N HIS A 39 10.82 -6.49 8.55
CA HIS A 39 9.51 -6.35 9.19
C HIS A 39 9.19 -4.94 9.72
N PRO A 40 9.17 -3.90 8.86
CA PRO A 40 8.86 -2.53 9.29
C PRO A 40 7.45 -2.40 9.89
N GLU A 41 6.49 -3.23 9.47
CA GLU A 41 5.13 -3.30 9.98
C GLU A 41 5.04 -3.72 11.45
N ALA A 42 6.07 -4.40 11.98
CA ALA A 42 6.10 -4.86 13.37
C ALA A 42 6.70 -3.82 14.33
N ARG A 43 7.11 -2.65 13.84
CA ARG A 43 7.84 -1.64 14.64
C ARG A 43 6.94 -0.67 15.38
N PHE A 44 5.63 -0.72 15.18
CA PHE A 44 4.66 0.17 15.81
C PHE A 44 3.33 -0.55 16.04
N PRO A 45 2.55 -0.17 17.07
CA PRO A 45 1.18 -0.65 17.23
C PRO A 45 0.30 -0.14 16.08
N ALA A 46 -0.57 -1.00 15.56
CA ALA A 46 -1.44 -0.67 14.44
C ALA A 46 -2.89 -1.10 14.70
N ILE A 47 -3.84 -0.32 14.18
CA ILE A 47 -5.27 -0.64 14.15
C ILE A 47 -5.62 -1.12 12.73
N HIS A 48 -6.15 -2.33 12.59
CA HIS A 48 -6.58 -2.87 11.30
C HIS A 48 -8.07 -2.60 11.06
N VAL A 49 -8.40 -1.79 10.06
CA VAL A 49 -9.78 -1.38 9.75
C VAL A 49 -10.32 -2.11 8.52
N ALA A 50 -11.39 -2.89 8.68
CA ALA A 50 -12.06 -3.68 7.63
C ALA A 50 -13.59 -3.42 7.60
N GLY A 51 -14.32 -3.98 6.63
CA GLY A 51 -15.77 -3.73 6.40
C GLY A 51 -16.14 -3.11 5.03
N THR A 52 -17.31 -3.41 4.46
CA THR A 52 -17.69 -2.98 3.10
C THR A 52 -17.78 -1.47 2.94
N ASN A 53 -18.24 -0.77 3.98
CA ASN A 53 -18.44 0.67 4.02
C ASN A 53 -17.77 1.28 5.25
N GLY A 54 -17.47 2.57 5.21
CA GLY A 54 -17.07 3.34 6.40
C GLY A 54 -15.63 3.17 6.87
N LYS A 55 -14.79 2.30 6.25
CA LYS A 55 -13.37 2.15 6.65
C LYS A 55 -12.61 3.47 6.62
N GLY A 56 -12.80 4.27 5.57
CA GLY A 56 -12.12 5.55 5.40
C GLY A 56 -12.55 6.56 6.47
N SER A 57 -13.86 6.71 6.70
CA SER A 57 -14.40 7.62 7.72
C SER A 57 -13.99 7.19 9.13
N ALA A 58 -14.06 5.90 9.45
CA ALA A 58 -13.63 5.37 10.74
C ALA A 58 -12.13 5.61 10.96
N ALA A 59 -11.27 5.36 9.96
CA ALA A 59 -9.83 5.62 10.06
C ALA A 59 -9.53 7.11 10.26
N ALA A 60 -10.25 8.00 9.58
CA ALA A 60 -10.08 9.46 9.73
C ALA A 60 -10.54 10.01 11.09
N MET A 61 -11.33 9.26 11.86
CA MET A 61 -11.75 9.64 13.21
C MET A 61 -10.75 9.23 14.31
N LEU A 62 -9.72 8.45 13.95
CA LEU A 62 -8.71 7.94 14.90
C LEU A 62 -7.51 8.89 15.06
N ASP A 63 -7.51 10.05 14.38
CA ASP A 63 -6.51 11.11 14.52
C ASP A 63 -6.60 11.86 15.87
#